data_AF-A0A345YJR3-F1
#
_entry.id   AF-A0A345YJR3-F1
#
_cell.length_a   1.000
_cell.length_b   1.000
_cell.length_c   1.000
_cell.angle_alpha   90.00
_cell.angle_beta   90.00
_cell.angle_gamma   90.00
#
_symmetry.space_group_name_H-M   'P 1'
#
loop_
_entity.id
_entity.type
_entity.pdbx_description
1 polymer ?
#
loop_
_entity_poly.entity_id
_entity_poly.type
_entity_poly.pdbx_seq_one_letter_code
_entity_poly.pdbx_strand_id
1 'polypeptide(L)'
;MFPRVREISDSFGATMRMSVEPNPSGALVVIDWMDKPHAGKLILDGYGADMLLGFIMSARLASPGSMPEEVVDGKYPTRFQLEAEPEAAVVVDQLHGAGPFYIPASLWDRTYAELCLVCAHAREMVRRCEARIH
;
A
#
# COMPACT_ATOMS: atom_id res chain seq x y z
N MET A 1 5.38 13.34 15.95
CA MET A 1 6.14 12.61 14.93
C MET A 1 5.69 13.18 13.60
N PHE A 2 6.61 13.66 12.77
CA PHE A 2 6.24 14.24 11.48
C PHE A 2 5.60 13.16 10.61
N PRO A 3 4.48 13.45 9.92
CA PRO A 3 3.94 12.52 8.94
C PRO A 3 5.04 12.23 7.92
N ARG A 4 5.42 10.95 7.77
CA ARG A 4 6.34 10.55 6.71
C ARG A 4 5.53 10.61 5.43
N VAL A 5 5.87 11.54 4.54
CA VAL A 5 5.29 11.64 3.20
C VAL A 5 6.40 11.38 2.20
N ARG A 6 6.16 10.47 1.25
CA ARG A 6 7.11 10.09 0.21
C ARG A 6 6.41 10.11 -1.13
N GLU A 7 7.06 10.75 -2.08
CA GLU A 7 6.64 10.76 -3.48
C GLU A 7 7.48 9.72 -4.23
N ILE A 8 6.79 8.89 -4.99
CA ILE A 8 7.34 7.78 -5.76
C ILE A 8 6.92 8.01 -7.21
N SER A 9 7.89 8.25 -8.08
CA SER A 9 7.66 8.38 -9.51
C SER A 9 8.19 7.17 -10.26
N ASP A 10 7.60 6.86 -11.42
CA ASP A 10 8.23 5.99 -12.41
C ASP A 10 8.81 6.78 -13.59
N SER A 11 9.44 6.06 -14.51
CA SER A 11 10.03 6.63 -15.74
C SER A 11 8.98 7.11 -16.74
N PHE A 12 7.70 6.80 -16.53
CA PHE A 12 6.58 7.14 -17.41
C PHE A 12 5.77 8.35 -16.89
N GLY A 13 6.15 8.90 -15.74
CA GLY A 13 5.55 10.10 -15.14
C GLY A 13 4.45 9.81 -14.12
N ALA A 14 4.09 8.55 -13.88
CA ALA A 14 3.15 8.20 -12.83
C ALA A 14 3.76 8.57 -11.47
N THR A 15 3.02 9.33 -10.66
CA THR A 15 3.52 9.84 -9.38
C THR A 15 2.57 9.48 -8.26
N MET A 16 3.00 8.52 -7.44
CA MET A 16 2.29 8.06 -6.27
C MET A 16 2.84 8.73 -5.02
N ARG A 17 1.98 9.07 -4.08
CA ARG A 17 2.37 9.55 -2.76
C ARG A 17 1.96 8.51 -1.72
N MET A 18 2.86 8.30 -0.77
CA MET A 18 2.66 7.42 0.38
C MET A 18 2.86 8.21 1.66
N SER A 19 1.88 8.16 2.57
CA SER A 19 1.94 8.81 3.87
C SER A 19 1.64 7.86 5.02
N VAL A 20 2.17 8.18 6.20
CA VAL A 20 1.81 7.52 7.47
C VAL A 20 1.09 8.51 8.37
N GLU A 21 -0.14 8.17 8.73
CA GLU A 21 -1.04 9.00 9.53
C GLU A 21 -1.32 8.34 10.90
N PRO A 22 -1.30 9.11 12.01
CA PRO A 22 -1.72 8.60 13.30
C PRO A 22 -3.21 8.22 13.31
N ASN A 23 -3.54 7.10 13.94
CA ASN A 23 -4.91 6.66 14.13
C ASN A 23 -5.13 6.19 15.58
N PRO A 24 -6.35 6.30 16.15
CA PRO A 24 -6.63 5.74 17.47
C PRO A 24 -6.26 4.26 17.62
N SER A 25 -6.32 3.45 16.55
CA SER A 25 -5.92 2.05 16.55
C SER A 25 -4.46 1.81 16.10
N GLY A 26 -3.63 2.86 16.02
CA GLY A 26 -2.22 2.75 15.63
C GLY A 26 -1.81 3.74 14.54
N ALA A 27 -1.43 3.22 13.38
CA ALA A 27 -1.03 4.00 12.21
C ALA A 27 -1.81 3.55 10.98
N LEU A 28 -2.14 4.50 10.10
CA LEU A 28 -2.65 4.25 8.77
C LEU A 28 -1.58 4.56 7.75
N VAL A 29 -1.48 3.71 6.73
CA VAL A 29 -0.72 3.94 5.52
C VAL A 29 -1.70 4.40 4.46
N VAL A 30 -1.50 5.60 3.94
CA VAL A 30 -2.33 6.16 2.87
C VAL A 30 -1.50 6.26 1.61
N ILE A 31 -2.04 5.76 0.50
CA ILE A 31 -1.40 5.78 -0.80
C ILE A 31 -2.37 6.42 -1.79
N ASP A 32 -1.92 7.45 -2.50
CA ASP A 32 -2.74 8.15 -3.50
C ASP A 32 -1.94 8.57 -4.73
N TRP A 33 -2.64 8.83 -5.83
CA TRP A 33 -2.03 9.33 -7.07
C TRP A 33 -2.01 10.85 -7.07
N MET A 34 -0.82 11.43 -7.22
CA MET A 34 -0.65 12.88 -7.33
C MET A 34 -1.02 13.38 -8.73
N ASP A 35 -0.75 12.57 -9.75
CA ASP A 35 -1.07 12.85 -11.15
C ASP A 35 -2.53 12.51 -11.51
N LYS A 36 -3.21 11.70 -10.68
CA LYS A 36 -4.60 11.26 -10.89
C LYS A 36 -5.44 11.40 -9.60
N PRO A 37 -5.75 12.63 -9.17
CA PRO A 37 -6.44 12.86 -7.89
C PRO A 37 -7.85 12.24 -7.80
N HIS A 38 -8.46 11.87 -8.93
CA HIS A 38 -9.75 11.19 -8.99
C HIS A 38 -9.66 9.66 -8.97
N ALA A 39 -8.46 9.07 -9.04
CA ALA A 39 -8.25 7.62 -9.04
C ALA A 39 -8.47 6.96 -7.67
N GLY A 40 -8.90 7.73 -6.68
CA GLY A 40 -9.10 7.26 -5.31
C GLY A 40 -7.79 7.21 -4.51
N LYS A 41 -7.93 6.77 -3.27
CA LYS A 41 -6.83 6.55 -2.33
C LYS A 41 -6.98 5.17 -1.72
N LEU A 42 -5.85 4.53 -1.49
CA LEU A 42 -5.74 3.29 -0.75
C LEU A 42 -5.41 3.61 0.70
N ILE A 43 -6.21 3.11 1.64
CA ILE A 43 -5.99 3.29 3.08
C ILE A 43 -5.81 1.92 3.73
N LEU A 44 -4.65 1.66 4.31
CA LEU A 44 -4.30 0.40 4.96
C LEU A 44 -3.98 0.64 6.44
N ASP A 45 -4.31 -0.32 7.29
CA ASP A 45 -3.69 -0.42 8.60
C ASP A 45 -2.30 -1.09 8.48
N GLY A 46 -1.62 -1.27 9.62
CA GLY A 46 -0.30 -1.90 9.63
C GLY A 46 -0.26 -3.30 9.02
N TYR A 47 -1.30 -4.11 9.25
CA TYR A 47 -1.38 -5.46 8.70
C TYR A 47 -1.62 -5.42 7.18
N GLY A 48 -2.56 -4.61 6.71
CA GLY A 48 -2.81 -4.41 5.29
C GLY A 48 -1.58 -3.89 4.54
N ALA A 49 -0.77 -3.03 5.16
CA ALA A 49 0.48 -2.53 4.59
C ALA A 49 1.57 -3.62 4.50
N ASP A 50 1.73 -4.46 5.53
CA ASP A 50 2.64 -5.60 5.50
C ASP A 50 2.19 -6.64 4.45
N MET A 51 0.87 -6.83 4.28
CA MET A 51 0.30 -7.70 3.23
C MET A 51 0.58 -7.16 1.83
N LEU A 52 0.39 -5.85 1.59
CA LEU A 52 0.74 -5.23 0.31
C LEU A 52 2.25 -5.38 0.01
N LEU A 53 3.11 -5.19 1.02
CA LEU A 53 4.55 -5.36 0.88
C LEU A 53 4.93 -6.78 0.45
N GLY A 54 4.35 -7.80 1.10
CA GLY A 54 4.55 -9.19 0.71
C GLY A 54 4.00 -9.50 -0.68
N PHE A 55 2.79 -9.02 -0.97
CA PHE A 55 2.09 -9.26 -2.23
C PHE A 55 2.83 -8.67 -3.42
N ILE A 56 3.40 -7.47 -3.31
CA ILE A 56 4.22 -6.85 -4.38
C ILE A 56 5.43 -7.73 -4.71
N MET A 57 6.14 -8.24 -3.70
CA MET A 57 7.28 -9.12 -3.93
C MET A 57 6.87 -10.44 -4.56
N SER A 58 5.78 -11.05 -4.09
CA SER A 58 5.24 -12.28 -4.67
C SER A 58 4.79 -12.07 -6.12
N ALA A 59 4.10 -10.97 -6.42
CA ALA A 59 3.72 -10.56 -7.77
C ALA A 59 4.93 -10.37 -8.68
N ARG A 60 5.99 -9.71 -8.17
CA ARG A 60 7.26 -9.53 -8.89
C ARG A 60 7.89 -10.85 -9.31
N LEU A 61 7.83 -11.87 -8.44
CA LEU A 61 8.40 -13.20 -8.67
C LEU A 61 7.50 -14.09 -9.53
N ALA A 62 6.19 -13.88 -9.50
CA ALA A 62 5.22 -14.66 -10.27
C ALA A 62 5.05 -14.16 -11.71
N SER A 63 5.21 -12.85 -11.96
CA SER A 63 5.01 -12.23 -13.28
C SER A 63 5.96 -12.82 -14.35
N PRO A 64 5.47 -13.11 -15.58
CA PRO A 64 4.14 -12.81 -16.13
C PRO A 64 3.06 -13.88 -15.83
N GLY A 65 3.32 -14.82 -14.92
CA GLY A 65 2.35 -15.83 -14.49
C GLY A 65 1.23 -15.27 -13.61
N SER A 66 0.39 -16.17 -13.11
CA SER A 66 -0.69 -15.84 -12.17
C SER A 66 -0.30 -16.13 -10.72
N MET A 67 -1.05 -15.52 -9.81
CA MET A 67 -0.95 -15.75 -8.38
C MET A 67 -2.35 -15.77 -7.78
N PRO A 68 -2.62 -16.56 -6.71
CA PRO A 68 -3.86 -16.47 -5.97
C PRO A 68 -4.12 -15.06 -5.44
N GLU A 69 -5.40 -14.74 -5.28
CA GLU A 69 -5.80 -13.51 -4.61
C GLU A 69 -5.57 -13.62 -3.11
N GLU A 70 -5.28 -12.50 -2.46
CA GLU A 70 -5.18 -12.41 -1.00
C GLU A 70 -6.26 -11.47 -0.46
N VAL A 71 -6.87 -11.85 0.66
CA VAL A 71 -7.91 -11.07 1.31
C VAL A 71 -7.50 -10.76 2.74
N VAL A 72 -7.61 -9.48 3.08
CA VAL A 72 -7.42 -8.97 4.43
C VAL A 72 -8.75 -8.45 4.94
N ASP A 73 -9.16 -8.98 6.09
CA ASP A 73 -10.34 -8.50 6.82
C ASP A 73 -10.00 -7.34 7.76
N GLY A 74 -11.01 -6.81 8.45
CA GLY A 74 -10.83 -5.83 9.52
C GLY A 74 -11.50 -4.49 9.22
N LYS A 75 -10.90 -3.40 9.69
CA LYS A 75 -11.47 -2.05 9.55
C LYS A 75 -11.32 -1.50 8.13
N TYR A 76 -10.33 -1.99 7.39
CA TYR A 76 -10.07 -1.65 6.00
C TYR A 76 -10.01 -2.93 5.15
N PRO A 77 -11.15 -3.64 4.96
CA PRO A 77 -11.16 -4.88 4.19
C PRO A 77 -10.64 -4.66 2.78
N THR A 78 -9.63 -5.44 2.41
CA THR A 78 -8.84 -5.22 1.19
C THR A 78 -8.56 -6.55 0.50
N ARG A 79 -8.75 -6.58 -0.82
CA ARG A 79 -8.43 -7.70 -1.70
C ARG A 79 -7.27 -7.32 -2.61
N PHE A 80 -6.26 -8.17 -2.68
CA PHE A 80 -5.06 -8.00 -3.52
C PHE A 80 -5.09 -9.02 -4.65
N GLN A 81 -4.83 -8.55 -5.88
CA GLN A 81 -4.82 -9.37 -7.08
C GLN A 81 -3.63 -8.99 -7.96
N LEU A 82 -3.15 -9.95 -8.75
CA LEU A 82 -2.19 -9.72 -9.82
C LEU A 82 -2.93 -9.77 -11.15
N GLU A 83 -2.99 -8.65 -11.85
CA GLU A 83 -3.36 -8.62 -13.27
C GLU A 83 -2.08 -8.66 -14.11
N ALA A 84 -2.01 -9.55 -15.10
CA ALA A 84 -0.81 -9.75 -15.92
C ALA A 84 -0.83 -8.99 -17.25
N GLU A 85 -2.01 -8.68 -17.79
CA GLU A 85 -2.20 -8.04 -19.09
C GLU A 85 -3.14 -6.82 -19.00
N PRO A 86 -2.95 -5.77 -19.82
CA PRO A 86 -1.92 -5.60 -20.85
C PRO A 86 -0.54 -5.21 -20.30
N GLU A 87 -0.48 -4.68 -19.08
CA GLU A 87 0.73 -4.44 -18.32
C GLU A 87 0.52 -4.98 -16.90
N ALA A 88 1.50 -5.69 -16.36
CA ALA A 88 1.34 -6.30 -15.06
C ALA A 88 1.11 -5.25 -13.96
N ALA A 89 0.09 -5.46 -13.14
CA ALA A 89 -0.28 -4.56 -12.07
C ALA A 89 -0.74 -5.33 -10.83
N VAL A 90 -0.37 -4.81 -9.66
CA VAL A 90 -1.01 -5.20 -8.41
C VAL A 90 -2.29 -4.37 -8.28
N VAL A 91 -3.42 -5.07 -8.20
CA VAL A 91 -4.74 -4.46 -8.05
C VAL A 91 -5.18 -4.60 -6.61
N VAL A 92 -5.58 -3.49 -6.02
CA VAL A 92 -6.01 -3.41 -4.62
C VAL A 92 -7.44 -2.90 -4.57
N ASP A 93 -8.37 -3.77 -4.23
CA ASP A 93 -9.80 -3.44 -4.12
C ASP A 93 -10.20 -3.32 -2.65
N GLN A 94 -10.82 -2.21 -2.28
CA GLN A 94 -11.32 -1.98 -0.92
C GLN A 94 -12.84 -1.96 -0.94
N LEU A 95 -13.48 -2.70 -0.04
CA LEU A 95 -14.95 -2.90 -0.03
C LEU A 95 -15.76 -1.60 0.00
N HIS A 96 -15.18 -0.52 0.53
CA HIS A 96 -15.79 0.82 0.60
C HIS A 96 -14.96 1.89 -0.15
N GLY A 97 -14.07 1.46 -1.04
CA GLY A 97 -13.25 2.33 -1.88
C GLY A 97 -14.02 2.90 -3.07
N ALA A 98 -13.43 3.92 -3.71
CA ALA A 98 -13.99 4.53 -4.93
C ALA A 98 -13.81 3.66 -6.19
N GLY A 99 -13.08 2.55 -6.07
CA GLY A 99 -12.71 1.63 -7.14
C GLY A 99 -11.37 0.96 -6.84
N PRO A 100 -10.95 0.02 -7.69
CA PRO A 100 -9.65 -0.64 -7.56
C PRO A 100 -8.49 0.34 -7.75
N PHE A 101 -7.45 0.17 -6.93
CA PHE A 101 -6.21 0.91 -7.00
C PHE A 101 -5.15 0.06 -7.69
N TYR A 102 -4.58 0.56 -8.80
CA TYR A 102 -3.65 -0.19 -9.65
C TYR A 102 -2.22 0.28 -9.44
N ILE A 103 -1.33 -0.58 -8.97
CA ILE A 103 0.11 -0.31 -8.86
C ILE A 103 0.83 -1.02 -10.02
N PRO A 104 1.25 -0.30 -11.07
CA PRO A 104 1.91 -0.90 -12.23
C PRO A 104 3.26 -1.48 -11.86
N ALA A 105 3.71 -2.48 -12.63
CA ALA A 105 4.99 -3.16 -12.42
C ALA A 105 6.20 -2.21 -12.43
N SER A 106 6.12 -1.09 -13.18
CA SER A 106 7.12 -0.02 -13.19
C SER A 106 7.39 0.59 -11.80
N LEU A 107 6.42 0.51 -10.88
CA LEU A 107 6.49 1.09 -9.54
C LEU A 107 6.75 0.07 -8.43
N TRP A 108 6.73 -1.24 -8.71
CA TRP A 108 6.82 -2.29 -7.68
C TRP A 108 8.06 -2.17 -6.81
N ASP A 109 9.25 -2.09 -7.41
CA ASP A 109 10.51 -2.08 -6.65
C ASP A 109 10.61 -0.85 -5.72
N ARG A 110 10.19 0.33 -6.20
CA ARG A 110 10.19 1.56 -5.39
C ARG A 110 9.11 1.54 -4.32
N THR A 111 7.93 1.02 -4.63
CA THR A 111 6.82 0.88 -3.69
C THR A 111 7.19 -0.08 -2.57
N TYR A 112 7.78 -1.22 -2.92
CA TYR A 112 8.29 -2.21 -1.97
C TYR A 112 9.33 -1.60 -1.02
N ALA A 113 10.32 -0.89 -1.56
CA ALA A 113 11.36 -0.24 -0.76
C ALA A 113 10.78 0.80 0.23
N GLU A 114 9.81 1.61 -0.20
CA GLU A 114 9.18 2.57 0.69
C GLU A 114 8.25 1.91 1.71
N LEU A 115 7.52 0.85 1.34
CA LEU A 115 6.71 0.07 2.28
C LEU A 115 7.57 -0.55 3.39
N CYS A 116 8.78 -1.03 3.11
CA CYS A 116 9.70 -1.53 4.13
C CYS A 116 9.94 -0.48 5.25
N LEU A 117 10.13 0.78 4.85
CA LEU A 117 10.38 1.88 5.79
C LEU A 117 9.08 2.32 6.46
N VAL A 118 7.99 2.41 5.70
CA VAL A 118 6.68 2.83 6.19
C VAL A 118 6.12 1.85 7.23
N CYS A 119 6.18 0.55 6.97
CA CYS A 119 5.74 -0.47 7.92
C CYS A 119 6.56 -0.44 9.21
N ALA A 120 7.88 -0.20 9.13
CA ALA A 120 8.72 -0.04 10.31
C ALA A 120 8.31 1.17 11.16
N HIS A 121 8.00 2.31 10.51
CA HIS A 121 7.50 3.49 11.21
C HIS A 121 6.11 3.28 11.81
N ALA A 122 5.20 2.62 11.09
CA ALA A 122 3.86 2.28 11.58
C ALA A 122 3.92 1.44 12.86
N ARG A 123 4.79 0.41 12.91
CA ARG A 123 5.02 -0.40 14.11
C ARG A 123 5.57 0.41 15.28
N GLU A 124 6.53 1.31 15.05
CA GLU A 124 7.06 2.18 16.11
C GLU A 124 6.00 3.16 16.63
N MET A 125 5.08 3.63 15.80
CA MET A 125 3.96 4.46 16.25
C MET A 125 3.02 3.69 17.17
N VAL A 126 2.66 2.44 16.82
CA VAL A 126 1.85 1.56 17.67
C VAL A 126 2.54 1.33 19.01
N ARG A 127 3.81 0.94 19.00
CA ARG A 127 4.62 0.71 20.21
C ARG A 127 4.64 1.92 21.15
N ARG A 128 4.73 3.14 20.62
CA ARG A 128 4.71 4.37 21.42
C ARG A 128 3.33 4.69 21.99
N CYS A 129 2.26 4.36 21.28
CA CYS A 129 0.90 4.52 21.79
C CYS A 129 0.66 3.59 22.97
N GLU A 130 1.08 2.32 22.88
CA GLU A 130 0.99 1.36 23.98
C GLU A 130 1.80 1.81 25.20
N ALA A 131 3.03 2.27 25.00
CA ALA A 131 3.89 2.76 26.07
C ALA A 131 3.38 4.03 26.79
N ARG A 132 2.39 4.74 26.23
CA ARG A 132 1.74 5.91 26.86
C ARG A 132 0.54 5.54 27.73
N ILE A 133 0.01 4.32 27.56
CA ILE A 133 -1.17 3.82 28.30
C ILE A 133 -0.73 3.09 29.57
N HIS A 134 0.54 2.66 29.64
CA HIS A 134 1.20 2.09 30.81
C HIS A 134 1.99 3.15 31.58
#